data_AF-A0A7V3QJ45-F1
#
_entry.id   AF-A0A7V3QJ45-F1
#
_cell.length_a   1.000
_cell.length_b   1.000
_cell.length_c   1.000
_cell.angle_alpha   90.00
_cell.angle_beta   90.00
_cell.angle_gamma   90.00
#
_symmetry.space_group_name_H-M   'P 1'
#
loop_
_entity.id
_entity.type
_entity.pdbx_description
1 polymer ?
#
loop_
_entity_poly.entity_id
_entity_poly.type
_entity_poly.pdbx_seq_one_letter_code
_entity_poly.pdbx_strand_id
1 'polypeptide(L)'
;DETLKKSPGILGDFIRSQAIKGINQIRQIKAGPISVEDNIGQVYKHPLTNSYSEGLTLPQYWGSTFGARKGAVDRKIEVSQPGMLANELLHLAQDYTVTEKDCGTHRGISMSITSNDIYDHVPVEDIVVKNKVIVKRNQILTPHIISELKKNKILEIKVRSPLTCEAKEGVCSMCHGPEGGHFLQVGDYVGIRNAQFMAEPATQLTLSAFHTQGVVGAGTFNKGLNRLKNILGMQPDFPGKAHIALEDGEVKDVIKRPEGSTEVHINDHVYVVPAGIPVLVKKGQKVTKGTMLNEGMASPLDIYKIKGLLPARQFIADELRKTYTDNGIYVRRRVFDTIAKALTNRAVIVDPGDAEDKFPGDYISASYADRFNKTPITIDAKDVKPHHRDPNTGGSIHPSKLKEGKVTVLPKPIVYEPLLKSLETTGLAKEDWLARMSFRHLKDTLQEGVVRYWVSDLSGHNPIPKYALGYPLQNPKEENSNVVNSVK
;
A
#
# COMPACT_ATOMS: atom_id res chain seq x y z
N ASP A 1 6.95 -30.37 -19.38
CA ASP A 1 8.16 -29.70 -18.85
C ASP A 1 9.37 -30.60 -18.70
N GLU A 2 9.30 -31.73 -18.00
CA GLU A 2 10.48 -32.61 -17.84
C GLU A 2 11.00 -33.20 -19.15
N THR A 3 10.11 -33.55 -20.08
CA THR A 3 10.45 -34.07 -21.42
C THR A 3 11.23 -33.05 -22.26
N LEU A 4 10.89 -31.76 -22.17
CA LEU A 4 11.60 -30.68 -22.87
C LEU A 4 12.97 -30.39 -22.24
N LYS A 5 13.10 -30.47 -20.91
CA LYS A 5 14.39 -30.33 -20.20
C LYS A 5 15.37 -31.47 -20.49
N LYS A 6 14.84 -32.66 -20.78
CA LYS A 6 15.60 -33.86 -21.18
C LYS A 6 15.86 -33.94 -22.69
N SER A 7 15.35 -32.99 -23.48
CA SER A 7 15.60 -32.96 -24.93
C SER A 7 17.10 -32.77 -25.21
N PRO A 8 17.71 -33.65 -26.03
CA PRO A 8 19.06 -33.41 -26.54
C PRO A 8 19.06 -32.22 -27.54
N GLY A 9 20.22 -31.58 -27.70
CA GLY A 9 20.44 -30.48 -28.65
C GLY A 9 20.34 -29.06 -28.07
N ILE A 10 20.71 -28.07 -28.89
CA ILE A 10 20.89 -26.65 -28.55
C ILE A 10 19.68 -26.05 -27.82
N LEU A 11 18.46 -26.40 -28.25
CA LEU A 11 17.23 -25.90 -27.62
C LEU A 11 17.05 -26.44 -26.19
N GLY A 12 17.45 -27.69 -25.95
CA GLY A 12 17.48 -28.27 -24.60
C GLY A 12 18.53 -27.61 -23.73
N ASP A 13 19.70 -27.25 -24.29
CA ASP A 13 20.75 -26.52 -23.59
C ASP A 13 20.30 -25.10 -23.20
N PHE A 14 19.59 -24.39 -24.10
CA PHE A 14 18.99 -23.09 -23.78
C PHE A 14 17.93 -23.16 -22.67
N ILE A 15 17.18 -24.25 -22.57
CA ILE A 15 16.22 -24.46 -21.46
C ILE A 15 16.96 -24.76 -20.15
N ARG A 16 17.96 -25.66 -20.18
CA ARG A 16 18.73 -26.06 -18.99
C ARG A 16 19.55 -24.90 -18.42
N SER A 17 20.16 -24.10 -19.30
CA SER A 17 20.91 -22.90 -18.93
C SER A 17 20.04 -21.72 -18.51
N GLN A 18 18.71 -21.80 -18.73
CA GLN A 18 17.77 -20.68 -18.55
C GLN A 18 18.10 -19.43 -19.39
N ALA A 19 18.92 -19.58 -20.43
CA ALA A 19 19.25 -18.50 -21.36
C ALA A 19 18.00 -18.03 -22.14
N ILE A 20 17.05 -18.93 -22.39
CA ILE A 20 15.73 -18.59 -22.93
C ILE A 20 14.68 -18.78 -21.83
N LYS A 21 14.04 -17.69 -21.42
CA LYS A 21 12.93 -17.70 -20.46
C LYS A 21 11.61 -17.93 -21.21
N GLY A 22 11.01 -19.11 -21.04
CA GLY A 22 9.66 -19.38 -21.57
C GLY A 22 9.47 -20.79 -22.11
N ILE A 23 9.33 -21.78 -21.22
CA ILE A 23 9.03 -23.17 -21.63
C ILE A 23 7.74 -23.23 -22.47
N ASN A 24 6.78 -22.36 -22.18
CA ASN A 24 5.54 -22.23 -22.94
C ASN A 24 5.75 -21.82 -24.41
N GLN A 25 6.75 -20.99 -24.72
CA GLN A 25 7.07 -20.60 -26.10
C GLN A 25 7.65 -21.77 -26.89
N ILE A 26 8.55 -22.53 -26.25
CA ILE A 26 9.15 -23.71 -26.87
C ILE A 26 8.11 -24.82 -27.06
N ARG A 27 7.19 -24.97 -26.09
CA ARG A 27 6.07 -25.89 -26.22
C ARG A 27 5.23 -25.56 -27.46
N GLN A 28 4.90 -24.30 -27.71
CA GLN A 28 4.16 -23.91 -28.91
C GLN A 28 4.92 -24.20 -30.21
N ILE A 29 6.25 -24.06 -30.20
CA ILE A 29 7.08 -24.39 -31.35
C ILE A 29 7.03 -25.88 -31.66
N LYS A 30 7.20 -26.74 -30.65
CA LYS A 30 7.42 -28.19 -30.84
C LYS A 30 6.20 -29.08 -30.62
N ALA A 31 5.13 -28.59 -30.00
CA ALA A 31 4.01 -29.42 -29.59
C ALA A 31 2.65 -28.70 -29.70
N GLY A 32 1.71 -29.37 -30.38
CA GLY A 32 0.28 -29.06 -30.32
C GLY A 32 -0.47 -30.03 -29.38
N PRO A 33 -1.78 -29.83 -29.17
CA PRO A 33 -2.57 -28.70 -29.65
C PRO A 33 -2.32 -27.42 -28.83
N ILE A 34 -2.39 -26.27 -29.49
CA ILE A 34 -2.24 -24.93 -28.89
C ILE A 34 -3.63 -24.31 -28.72
N SER A 35 -3.95 -23.87 -27.51
CA SER A 35 -5.17 -23.10 -27.24
C SER A 35 -4.87 -21.61 -27.29
N VAL A 36 -5.67 -20.88 -28.05
CA VAL A 36 -5.57 -19.43 -28.22
C VAL A 36 -6.84 -18.75 -27.73
N GLU A 37 -6.75 -17.48 -27.37
CA GLU A 37 -7.89 -16.63 -27.05
C GLU A 37 -8.47 -15.97 -28.31
N ASP A 38 -9.78 -15.75 -28.31
CA ASP A 38 -10.46 -14.93 -29.30
C ASP A 38 -10.32 -13.42 -28.99
N ASN A 39 -10.96 -12.57 -29.80
CA ASN A 39 -10.94 -11.12 -29.63
C ASN A 39 -11.64 -10.62 -28.35
N ILE A 40 -12.51 -11.44 -27.74
CA ILE A 40 -13.20 -11.13 -26.48
C ILE A 40 -12.51 -11.76 -25.26
N GLY A 41 -11.37 -12.45 -25.45
CA GLY A 41 -10.60 -13.09 -24.38
C GLY A 41 -11.18 -14.41 -23.88
N GLN A 42 -12.10 -15.02 -24.62
CA GLN A 42 -12.54 -16.38 -24.35
C GLN A 42 -11.64 -17.38 -25.06
N VAL A 43 -11.60 -18.61 -24.55
CA VAL A 43 -10.87 -19.69 -25.22
C VAL A 43 -11.49 -19.95 -26.58
N TYR A 44 -10.70 -19.82 -27.63
CA TYR A 44 -11.15 -20.09 -28.98
C TYR A 44 -11.54 -21.57 -29.11
N LYS A 45 -12.78 -21.83 -29.55
CA LYS A 45 -13.41 -23.16 -29.49
C LYS A 45 -12.69 -24.24 -30.32
N HIS A 46 -11.92 -23.84 -31.33
CA HIS A 46 -11.19 -24.76 -32.21
C HIS A 46 -9.67 -24.61 -32.00
N PRO A 47 -9.04 -25.44 -31.14
CA PRO A 47 -7.60 -25.31 -30.87
C PRO A 47 -6.76 -25.59 -32.12
N LEU A 48 -5.56 -25.03 -32.16
CA LEU A 48 -4.59 -25.30 -33.22
C LEU A 48 -4.05 -26.71 -33.01
N THR A 49 -4.41 -27.67 -33.85
CA THR A 49 -3.95 -29.06 -33.67
C THR A 49 -2.45 -29.21 -33.94
N ASN A 50 -1.93 -28.42 -34.87
CA ASN A 50 -0.51 -28.45 -35.26
C ASN A 50 0.31 -27.49 -34.39
N SER A 51 1.56 -27.85 -34.13
CA SER A 51 2.59 -26.96 -33.60
C SER A 51 3.09 -25.98 -34.68
N TYR A 52 3.81 -24.93 -34.27
CA TYR A 52 4.42 -24.03 -35.27
C TYR A 52 5.48 -24.73 -36.12
N SER A 53 6.16 -25.76 -35.61
CA SER A 53 7.14 -26.55 -36.37
C SER A 53 6.51 -27.46 -37.43
N GLU A 54 5.26 -27.90 -37.21
CA GLU A 54 4.50 -28.71 -38.17
C GLU A 54 3.80 -27.85 -39.23
N GLY A 55 3.74 -26.54 -39.01
CA GLY A 55 3.02 -25.59 -39.86
C GLY A 55 1.51 -25.58 -39.59
N LEU A 56 0.91 -24.39 -39.73
CA LEU A 56 -0.53 -24.20 -39.51
C LEU A 56 -1.30 -24.25 -40.84
N THR A 57 -2.43 -24.94 -40.85
CA THR A 57 -3.42 -24.86 -41.95
C THR A 57 -4.08 -23.47 -41.98
N LEU A 58 -4.71 -23.09 -43.11
CA LEU A 58 -5.37 -21.78 -43.22
C LEU A 58 -6.40 -21.49 -42.10
N PRO A 59 -7.29 -22.43 -41.71
CA PRO A 59 -8.22 -22.19 -40.60
C PRO A 59 -7.52 -22.02 -39.24
N GLN A 60 -6.44 -22.76 -39.00
CA GLN A 60 -5.64 -22.63 -37.78
C GLN A 60 -4.87 -21.32 -37.73
N TYR A 61 -4.26 -20.93 -38.85
CA TYR A 61 -3.58 -19.65 -38.98
C TYR A 61 -4.57 -18.51 -38.71
N TRP A 62 -5.75 -18.55 -39.33
CA TRP A 62 -6.81 -17.58 -39.07
C TRP A 62 -7.21 -17.53 -37.58
N GLY A 63 -7.42 -18.69 -36.95
CA GLY A 63 -7.72 -18.79 -35.51
C GLY A 63 -6.65 -18.17 -34.61
N SER A 64 -5.36 -18.31 -34.97
CA SER A 64 -4.25 -17.70 -34.23
C SER A 64 -4.20 -16.18 -34.34
N THR A 65 -4.77 -15.60 -35.40
CA THR A 65 -4.69 -14.14 -35.64
C THR A 65 -5.46 -13.32 -34.62
N PHE A 66 -6.51 -13.86 -33.99
CA PHE A 66 -7.32 -13.13 -33.01
C PHE A 66 -6.48 -12.76 -31.78
N GLY A 67 -5.84 -13.75 -31.15
CA GLY A 67 -4.95 -13.53 -30.01
C GLY A 67 -3.73 -12.68 -30.36
N ALA A 68 -3.13 -12.89 -31.54
CA ALA A 68 -1.99 -12.11 -32.00
C ALA A 68 -2.35 -10.62 -32.22
N ARG A 69 -3.48 -10.33 -32.86
CA ARG A 69 -3.97 -8.97 -33.11
C ARG A 69 -4.35 -8.27 -31.80
N LYS A 70 -5.06 -8.97 -30.91
CA LYS A 70 -5.39 -8.45 -29.58
C LYS A 70 -4.12 -8.09 -28.81
N GLY A 71 -3.14 -9.01 -28.72
CA GLY A 71 -1.87 -8.74 -28.07
C GLY A 71 -1.08 -7.57 -28.68
N ALA A 72 -1.13 -7.38 -30.00
CA ALA A 72 -0.50 -6.23 -30.66
C ALA A 72 -1.19 -4.89 -30.33
N VAL A 73 -2.52 -4.90 -30.18
CA VAL A 73 -3.31 -3.72 -29.77
C VAL A 73 -3.08 -3.43 -28.29
N ASP A 74 -3.19 -4.43 -27.42
CA ASP A 74 -2.96 -4.33 -25.98
C ASP A 74 -1.55 -3.79 -25.71
N ARG A 75 -0.54 -4.24 -26.48
CA ARG A 75 0.82 -3.69 -26.41
C ARG A 75 0.91 -2.19 -26.67
N LYS A 76 0.03 -1.63 -27.50
CA LYS A 76 0.01 -0.18 -27.74
C LYS A 76 -0.79 0.57 -26.67
N ILE A 77 -1.88 -0.01 -26.18
CA ILE A 77 -2.78 0.64 -25.22
C ILE A 77 -2.24 0.53 -23.79
N GLU A 78 -1.82 -0.65 -23.37
CA GLU A 78 -1.48 -0.97 -21.99
C GLU A 78 -0.12 -0.43 -21.55
N VAL A 79 0.78 -0.01 -22.45
CA VAL A 79 2.07 0.62 -22.09
C VAL A 79 1.88 1.91 -21.30
N SER A 80 0.79 2.65 -21.55
CA SER A 80 0.49 3.90 -20.85
C SER A 80 0.15 3.70 -19.37
N GLN A 81 -0.45 2.56 -19.01
CA GLN A 81 -1.04 2.37 -17.68
C GLN A 81 0.01 2.19 -16.56
N PRO A 82 1.08 1.39 -16.73
CA PRO A 82 2.15 1.29 -15.74
C PRO A 82 2.90 2.61 -15.57
N GLY A 83 3.11 3.37 -16.66
CA GLY A 83 3.74 4.69 -16.59
C GLY A 83 2.90 5.69 -15.80
N MET A 84 1.58 5.70 -16.02
CA MET A 84 0.66 6.51 -15.23
C MET A 84 0.66 6.11 -13.75
N LEU A 85 0.58 4.80 -13.46
CA LEU A 85 0.66 4.28 -12.10
C LEU A 85 1.98 4.67 -11.41
N ALA A 86 3.11 4.59 -12.13
CA ALA A 86 4.41 5.00 -11.63
C ALA A 86 4.41 6.48 -11.20
N ASN A 87 3.87 7.34 -12.05
CA ASN A 87 3.76 8.76 -11.77
C ASN A 87 2.84 9.04 -10.56
N GLU A 88 1.69 8.37 -10.49
CA GLU A 88 0.77 8.51 -9.37
C GLU A 88 1.35 8.03 -8.04
N LEU A 89 2.07 6.90 -8.04
CA LEU A 89 2.79 6.41 -6.85
C LEU A 89 3.88 7.40 -6.41
N LEU A 90 4.60 8.00 -7.37
CA LEU A 90 5.61 9.01 -7.08
C LEU A 90 4.97 10.23 -6.39
N HIS A 91 3.89 10.78 -6.96
CA HIS A 91 3.18 11.90 -6.34
C HIS A 91 2.59 11.54 -4.98
N LEU A 92 2.11 10.32 -4.77
CA LEU A 92 1.65 9.89 -3.46
C LEU A 92 2.77 9.90 -2.43
N ALA A 93 3.93 9.36 -2.79
CA ALA A 93 4.99 9.03 -1.85
C ALA A 93 6.10 10.09 -1.74
N GLN A 94 6.18 11.11 -2.61
CA GLN A 94 7.29 12.08 -2.59
C GLN A 94 7.45 12.83 -1.26
N ASP A 95 6.38 12.96 -0.47
CA ASP A 95 6.37 13.63 0.84
C ASP A 95 6.91 12.71 1.96
N TYR A 96 7.15 11.43 1.66
CA TYR A 96 7.68 10.46 2.61
C TYR A 96 9.21 10.44 2.56
N THR A 97 9.82 11.23 3.43
CA THR A 97 11.26 11.19 3.70
C THR A 97 11.52 10.65 5.10
N VAL A 98 12.78 10.30 5.38
CA VAL A 98 13.20 9.99 6.75
C VAL A 98 13.33 11.29 7.53
N THR A 99 12.39 11.56 8.43
CA THR A 99 12.31 12.86 9.14
C THR A 99 13.03 12.85 10.49
N GLU A 100 13.09 11.69 11.15
CA GLU A 100 13.78 11.51 12.42
C GLU A 100 14.37 10.10 12.55
N LYS A 101 15.30 9.90 13.49
CA LYS A 101 15.91 8.57 13.71
C LYS A 101 14.91 7.61 14.34
N ASP A 102 14.26 8.01 15.43
CA ASP A 102 13.31 7.19 16.18
C ASP A 102 12.09 8.02 16.61
N CYS A 103 10.89 7.59 16.23
CA CYS A 103 9.63 8.22 16.67
C CYS A 103 9.13 7.77 18.05
N GLY A 104 9.82 6.82 18.70
CA GLY A 104 9.46 6.31 20.03
C GLY A 104 8.27 5.34 20.08
N THR A 105 7.61 5.05 18.95
CA THR A 105 6.37 4.24 18.95
C THR A 105 6.56 2.86 19.57
N HIS A 106 5.61 2.47 20.43
CA HIS A 106 5.46 1.12 20.96
C HIS A 106 4.40 0.32 20.16
N ARG A 107 3.88 0.89 19.07
CA ARG A 107 2.96 0.21 18.16
C ARG A 107 3.76 -0.50 17.08
N GLY A 108 3.39 -1.74 16.79
CA GLY A 108 3.97 -2.52 15.70
C GLY A 108 3.00 -3.51 15.11
N ILE A 109 3.51 -4.29 14.16
CA ILE A 109 2.77 -5.36 13.49
C ILE A 109 3.32 -6.71 13.95
N SER A 110 2.44 -7.71 14.09
CA SER A 110 2.91 -9.07 14.34
C SER A 110 3.50 -9.63 13.05
N MET A 111 4.67 -10.26 13.14
CA MET A 111 5.32 -10.88 11.99
C MET A 111 5.91 -12.23 12.38
N SER A 112 5.71 -13.22 11.53
CA SER A 112 6.31 -14.54 11.69
C SER A 112 7.83 -14.48 11.49
N ILE A 113 8.57 -15.15 12.37
CA ILE A 113 10.03 -15.32 12.31
C ILE A 113 10.45 -16.22 11.12
N THR A 114 9.51 -16.98 10.55
CA THR A 114 9.76 -17.76 9.34
C THR A 114 9.67 -16.94 8.06
N SER A 115 9.09 -15.73 8.12
CA SER A 115 9.01 -14.84 6.96
C SER A 115 10.38 -14.27 6.61
N ASN A 116 10.68 -14.19 5.31
CA ASN A 116 11.87 -13.50 4.81
C ASN A 116 11.80 -11.99 5.00
N ASP A 117 10.61 -11.40 5.22
CA ASP A 117 10.48 -9.95 5.43
C ASP A 117 10.99 -9.51 6.82
N ILE A 118 11.21 -10.45 7.74
CA ILE A 118 11.58 -10.14 9.13
C ILE A 118 12.89 -9.37 9.23
N TYR A 119 13.82 -9.63 8.30
CA TYR A 119 15.14 -8.98 8.26
C TYR A 119 15.08 -7.48 7.97
N ASP A 120 13.98 -7.01 7.37
CA ASP A 120 13.77 -5.60 7.04
C ASP A 120 13.22 -4.78 8.21
N HIS A 121 12.97 -5.41 9.37
CA HIS A 121 12.30 -4.79 10.51
C HIS A 121 13.12 -4.90 11.80
N VAL A 122 12.71 -4.14 12.81
CA VAL A 122 13.29 -4.15 14.16
C VAL A 122 12.21 -4.41 15.22
N PRO A 123 12.53 -5.04 16.36
CA PRO A 123 11.55 -5.36 17.39
C PRO A 123 11.09 -4.09 18.12
N VAL A 124 9.80 -4.07 18.47
CA VAL A 124 9.15 -2.97 19.21
C VAL A 124 9.52 -2.97 20.69
N GLU A 125 9.79 -4.16 21.22
CA GLU A 125 10.04 -4.43 22.64
C GLU A 125 11.17 -5.44 22.81
N ASP A 126 11.72 -5.50 24.01
CA ASP A 126 12.77 -6.46 24.36
C ASP A 126 12.17 -7.88 24.36
N ILE A 127 12.84 -8.80 23.67
CA ILE A 127 12.42 -10.20 23.59
C ILE A 127 13.13 -10.97 24.69
N VAL A 128 12.38 -11.33 25.74
CA VAL A 128 12.90 -12.04 26.91
C VAL A 128 12.54 -13.51 26.86
N VAL A 129 13.52 -14.38 27.05
CA VAL A 129 13.32 -15.83 27.21
C VAL A 129 14.02 -16.28 28.47
N LYS A 130 13.30 -16.98 29.36
CA LYS A 130 13.83 -17.49 30.64
C LYS A 130 14.58 -16.40 31.44
N ASN A 131 13.97 -15.23 31.60
CA ASN A 131 14.55 -14.03 32.26
C ASN A 131 15.84 -13.46 31.64
N LYS A 132 16.22 -13.86 30.43
CA LYS A 132 17.33 -13.28 29.69
C LYS A 132 16.81 -12.56 28.44
N VAL A 133 17.21 -11.31 28.25
CA VAL A 133 16.94 -10.56 27.02
C VAL A 133 17.78 -11.19 25.90
N ILE A 134 17.12 -11.79 24.91
CA ILE A 134 17.77 -12.33 23.70
C ILE A 134 17.98 -11.22 22.68
N VAL A 135 16.95 -10.39 22.48
CA VAL A 135 16.96 -9.30 21.49
C VAL A 135 16.50 -8.03 22.18
N LYS A 136 17.27 -6.96 22.04
CA LYS A 136 16.87 -5.64 22.53
C LYS A 136 15.93 -4.97 21.52
N ARG A 137 15.07 -4.11 22.02
CA ARG A 137 14.28 -3.17 21.22
C ARG A 137 15.17 -2.42 20.24
N ASN A 138 14.65 -2.15 19.03
CA ASN A 138 15.32 -1.44 17.95
C ASN A 138 16.60 -2.13 17.40
N GLN A 139 16.91 -3.35 17.84
CA GLN A 139 18.07 -4.08 17.33
C GLN A 139 17.80 -4.67 15.94
N ILE A 140 18.78 -4.58 15.04
CA ILE A 140 18.72 -5.22 13.73
C ILE A 140 18.64 -6.74 13.89
N LEU A 141 17.69 -7.37 13.22
CA LEU A 141 17.48 -8.81 13.24
C LEU A 141 18.44 -9.50 12.26
N THR A 142 19.54 -10.04 12.78
CA THR A 142 20.51 -10.81 11.98
C THR A 142 20.09 -12.28 11.84
N PRO A 143 20.59 -13.01 10.83
CA PRO A 143 20.32 -14.45 10.69
C PRO A 143 20.66 -15.26 11.94
N HIS A 144 21.70 -14.86 12.69
CA HIS A 144 22.05 -15.48 13.97
C HIS A 144 20.93 -15.29 15.01
N ILE A 145 20.45 -14.05 15.18
CA ILE A 145 19.37 -13.72 16.12
C ILE A 145 18.09 -14.49 15.76
N ILE A 146 17.72 -14.52 14.48
CA ILE A 146 16.55 -15.25 14.01
C ILE A 146 16.67 -16.77 14.27
N SER A 147 17.85 -17.35 14.07
CA SER A 147 18.12 -18.75 14.41
C SER A 147 17.97 -19.01 15.91
N GLU A 148 18.44 -18.10 16.76
CA GLU A 148 18.29 -18.17 18.20
C GLU A 148 16.82 -18.09 18.65
N LEU A 149 16.03 -17.19 18.04
CA LEU A 149 14.58 -17.11 18.30
C LEU A 149 13.86 -18.41 17.91
N LYS A 150 14.21 -19.00 16.76
CA LYS A 150 13.67 -20.30 16.32
C LYS A 150 14.02 -21.44 17.27
N LYS A 151 15.26 -21.50 17.78
CA LYS A 151 15.69 -22.50 18.79
C LYS A 151 14.87 -22.39 20.07
N ASN A 152 14.45 -21.19 20.45
CA ASN A 152 13.60 -20.92 21.61
C ASN A 152 12.09 -21.08 21.33
N LYS A 153 11.70 -21.62 20.16
CA LYS A 153 10.30 -21.87 19.75
C LYS A 153 9.42 -20.62 19.70
N ILE A 154 10.01 -19.45 19.48
CA ILE A 154 9.25 -18.23 19.21
C ILE A 154 8.83 -18.26 17.74
N LEU A 155 7.53 -18.13 17.47
CA LEU A 155 6.97 -18.18 16.10
C LEU A 155 6.72 -16.79 15.54
N GLU A 156 6.21 -15.86 16.36
CA GLU A 156 5.90 -14.49 15.96
C GLU A 156 6.50 -13.49 16.93
N ILE A 157 6.87 -12.32 16.39
CA ILE A 157 7.35 -11.18 17.16
C ILE A 157 6.69 -9.90 16.67
N LYS A 158 6.54 -8.91 17.56
CA LYS A 158 6.07 -7.58 17.20
C LYS A 158 7.24 -6.74 16.67
N VAL A 159 7.09 -6.27 15.44
CA VAL A 159 8.10 -5.45 14.77
C VAL A 159 7.57 -4.06 14.43
N ARG A 160 8.46 -3.07 14.43
CA ARG A 160 8.16 -1.71 13.97
C ARG A 160 7.99 -1.73 12.46
N SER A 161 7.03 -0.96 11.95
CA SER A 161 6.73 -0.87 10.52
C SER A 161 6.35 0.58 10.16
N PRO A 162 6.52 1.01 8.90
CA PRO A 162 6.00 2.29 8.43
C PRO A 162 4.52 2.51 8.74
N LEU A 163 3.73 1.43 8.81
CA LEU A 163 2.28 1.47 9.09
C LEU A 163 1.94 2.07 10.46
N THR A 164 2.79 1.82 11.46
CA THR A 164 2.60 2.22 12.87
C THR A 164 3.51 3.37 13.29
N CYS A 165 4.24 3.96 12.34
CA CYS A 165 5.14 5.07 12.60
C CYS A 165 4.36 6.33 13.06
N GLU A 166 4.88 6.98 14.10
CA GLU A 166 4.34 8.18 14.73
C GLU A 166 5.20 9.42 14.45
N ALA A 167 6.04 9.36 13.41
CA ALA A 167 6.72 10.56 12.90
C ALA A 167 5.66 11.58 12.46
N LYS A 168 5.86 12.88 12.78
CA LYS A 168 4.91 13.96 12.43
C LYS A 168 4.64 13.97 10.92
N GLU A 169 5.73 13.90 10.16
CA GLU A 169 5.77 13.82 8.70
C GLU A 169 6.68 12.65 8.29
N GLY A 170 6.45 12.14 7.08
CA GLY A 170 7.22 11.03 6.51
C GLY A 170 7.25 9.78 7.38
N VAL A 171 8.46 9.26 7.63
CA VAL A 171 8.69 8.05 8.44
C VAL A 171 9.99 8.20 9.23
N CYS A 172 10.10 7.58 10.40
CA CYS A 172 11.37 7.52 11.12
C CYS A 172 12.24 6.36 10.62
N SER A 173 13.56 6.51 10.74
CA SER A 173 14.54 5.51 10.28
C SER A 173 14.31 4.12 10.91
N MET A 174 14.03 4.08 12.22
CA MET A 174 13.76 2.81 12.93
C MET A 174 12.47 2.12 12.49
N CYS A 175 11.41 2.85 12.11
CA CYS A 175 10.16 2.23 11.66
C CYS A 175 10.23 1.79 10.20
N HIS A 176 11.02 2.48 9.37
CA HIS A 176 11.33 2.01 8.01
C HIS A 176 12.16 0.72 8.05
N GLY A 177 13.06 0.62 9.04
CA GLY A 177 13.94 -0.52 9.22
C GLY A 177 15.22 -0.44 8.39
N PRO A 178 16.16 -1.38 8.60
CA PRO A 178 17.47 -1.37 7.98
C PRO A 178 17.41 -1.77 6.50
N GLU A 179 18.32 -1.20 5.72
CA GLU A 179 18.56 -1.55 4.32
C GLU A 179 20.05 -1.91 4.16
N GLY A 180 20.33 -3.13 3.66
CA GLY A 180 21.72 -3.59 3.52
C GLY A 180 22.48 -3.71 4.84
N GLY A 181 21.78 -3.81 5.98
CA GLY A 181 22.38 -3.87 7.32
C GLY A 181 22.61 -2.50 7.99
N HIS A 182 22.22 -1.40 7.36
CA HIS A 182 22.35 -0.06 7.91
C HIS A 182 21.00 0.66 7.98
N PHE A 183 20.85 1.55 8.94
CA PHE A 183 19.68 2.43 9.03
C PHE A 183 19.85 3.61 8.09
N LEU A 184 18.74 4.05 7.49
CA LEU A 184 18.70 5.23 6.64
C LEU A 184 18.92 6.51 7.44
N GLN A 185 19.45 7.54 6.78
CA GLN A 185 19.74 8.82 7.40
C GLN A 185 18.55 9.77 7.29
N VAL A 186 18.49 10.75 8.20
CA VAL A 186 17.49 11.82 8.13
C VAL A 186 17.72 12.63 6.85
N GLY A 187 16.67 12.81 6.05
CA GLY A 187 16.71 13.41 4.72
C GLY A 187 16.62 12.41 3.56
N ASP A 188 16.71 11.11 3.82
CA ASP A 188 16.59 10.11 2.75
C ASP A 188 15.16 10.06 2.16
N TYR A 189 15.07 10.12 0.84
CA TYR A 189 13.82 10.11 0.08
C TYR A 189 13.27 8.68 -0.12
N VAL A 190 12.83 8.05 0.97
CA VAL A 190 12.32 6.67 0.97
C VAL A 190 11.05 6.48 0.17
N GLY A 191 10.17 7.48 0.14
CA GLY A 191 8.91 7.41 -0.58
C GLY A 191 9.12 7.34 -2.10
N ILE A 192 9.99 8.20 -2.65
CA ILE A 192 10.38 8.17 -4.07
C ILE A 192 11.00 6.81 -4.43
N ARG A 193 11.93 6.32 -3.59
CA ARG A 193 12.60 5.04 -3.79
C ARG A 193 11.61 3.87 -3.78
N ASN A 194 10.70 3.85 -2.80
CA ASN A 194 9.69 2.80 -2.65
C ASN A 194 8.64 2.85 -3.77
N ALA A 195 8.24 4.04 -4.22
CA ALA A 195 7.37 4.19 -5.39
C ALA A 195 8.04 3.58 -6.65
N GLN A 196 9.33 3.86 -6.88
CA GLN A 196 10.07 3.29 -8.00
C GLN A 196 10.19 1.75 -7.90
N PHE A 197 10.53 1.22 -6.72
CA PHE A 197 10.61 -0.23 -6.48
C PHE A 197 9.29 -0.97 -6.70
N MET A 198 8.16 -0.27 -6.60
CA MET A 198 6.85 -0.81 -6.93
C MET A 198 6.53 -0.63 -8.43
N ALA A 199 6.87 0.51 -9.01
CA ALA A 199 6.50 0.89 -10.37
C ALA A 199 7.30 0.17 -11.47
N GLU A 200 8.62 0.07 -11.32
CA GLU A 200 9.49 -0.54 -12.33
C GLU A 200 9.14 -2.01 -12.59
N PRO A 201 8.99 -2.87 -11.56
CA PRO A 201 8.64 -4.28 -11.80
C PRO A 201 7.24 -4.43 -12.42
N ALA A 202 6.28 -3.57 -12.06
CA ALA A 202 4.94 -3.59 -12.67
C ALA A 202 4.98 -3.24 -14.17
N THR A 203 5.83 -2.27 -14.54
CA THR A 203 6.05 -1.91 -15.94
C THR A 203 6.65 -3.10 -16.70
N GLN A 204 7.67 -3.75 -16.13
CA GLN A 204 8.29 -4.93 -16.74
C GLN A 204 7.32 -6.09 -16.90
N LEU A 205 6.46 -6.36 -15.91
CA LEU A 205 5.46 -7.43 -16.00
C LEU A 205 4.45 -7.15 -17.10
N THR A 206 3.95 -5.92 -17.18
CA THR A 206 3.03 -5.50 -18.24
C THR A 206 3.68 -5.69 -19.61
N LEU A 207 4.93 -5.25 -19.78
CA LEU A 207 5.68 -5.44 -21.02
C LEU A 207 5.93 -6.93 -21.35
N SER A 208 6.21 -7.76 -20.33
CA SER A 208 6.49 -9.19 -20.51
C SER A 208 5.25 -9.98 -20.93
N ALA A 209 4.06 -9.58 -20.48
CA ALA A 209 2.79 -10.22 -20.84
C ALA A 209 2.55 -10.20 -22.36
N PHE A 210 3.07 -9.21 -23.08
CA PHE A 210 2.96 -9.12 -24.55
C PHE A 210 3.62 -10.26 -25.31
N HIS A 211 4.62 -10.93 -24.72
CA HIS A 211 5.33 -12.04 -25.37
C HIS A 211 4.57 -13.37 -25.33
N THR A 212 3.36 -13.38 -24.79
CA THR A 212 2.54 -14.59 -24.63
C THR A 212 1.43 -14.75 -25.68
N GLN A 213 1.28 -13.78 -26.60
CA GLN A 213 0.48 -13.85 -27.84
C GLN A 213 -0.95 -14.44 -27.69
N GLY A 214 -1.63 -14.18 -26.56
CA GLY A 214 -3.01 -14.63 -26.35
C GLY A 214 -3.16 -16.12 -26.09
N VAL A 215 -2.10 -16.79 -25.63
CA VAL A 215 -2.18 -18.19 -25.17
C VAL A 215 -2.84 -18.25 -23.80
N VAL A 216 -3.84 -19.13 -23.69
CA VAL A 216 -4.64 -19.31 -22.48
C VAL A 216 -3.73 -19.66 -21.29
N GLY A 217 -3.85 -18.87 -20.22
CA GLY A 217 -3.09 -19.07 -18.97
C GLY A 217 -1.74 -18.33 -18.88
N ALA A 218 -1.37 -17.54 -19.90
CA ALA A 218 -0.11 -16.80 -19.93
C ALA A 218 -0.25 -15.28 -19.60
N GLY A 219 -1.48 -14.75 -19.54
CA GLY A 219 -1.80 -13.33 -19.28
C GLY A 219 -2.14 -12.96 -17.84
N THR A 220 -1.50 -13.57 -16.84
CA THR A 220 -1.88 -13.47 -15.42
C THR A 220 -1.73 -12.05 -14.84
N PHE A 221 -0.80 -11.24 -15.37
CA PHE A 221 -0.51 -9.92 -14.79
C PHE A 221 -1.56 -8.84 -15.07
N ASN A 222 -2.21 -8.81 -16.23
CA ASN A 222 -3.22 -7.77 -16.51
C ASN A 222 -4.42 -7.85 -15.54
N LYS A 223 -4.75 -9.06 -15.08
CA LYS A 223 -5.69 -9.28 -13.96
C LYS A 223 -5.14 -8.74 -12.64
N GLY A 224 -3.83 -8.88 -12.40
CA GLY A 224 -3.11 -8.29 -11.28
C GLY A 224 -3.11 -6.75 -11.28
N LEU A 225 -2.87 -6.11 -12.43
CA LEU A 225 -2.89 -4.65 -12.53
C LEU A 225 -4.27 -4.06 -12.22
N ASN A 226 -5.35 -4.71 -12.69
CA ASN A 226 -6.71 -4.30 -12.33
C ASN A 226 -6.97 -4.44 -10.83
N ARG A 227 -6.45 -5.50 -10.19
CA ARG A 227 -6.50 -5.65 -8.72
C ARG A 227 -5.76 -4.51 -8.02
N LEU A 228 -4.56 -4.13 -8.47
CA LEU A 228 -3.82 -2.98 -7.93
C LEU A 228 -4.65 -1.70 -8.03
N LYS A 229 -5.27 -1.43 -9.19
CA LYS A 229 -6.11 -0.25 -9.38
C LYS A 229 -7.33 -0.24 -8.45
N ASN A 230 -7.96 -1.40 -8.21
CA ASN A 230 -9.09 -1.47 -7.29
C ASN A 230 -8.68 -1.15 -5.84
N ILE A 231 -7.51 -1.65 -5.41
CA ILE A 231 -6.96 -1.39 -4.07
C ILE A 231 -6.55 0.09 -3.94
N LEU A 232 -5.74 0.59 -4.87
CA LEU A 232 -5.20 1.96 -4.84
C LEU A 232 -6.28 3.00 -5.12
N GLY A 233 -7.30 2.64 -5.90
CA GLY A 233 -8.45 3.47 -6.20
C GLY A 233 -9.45 3.58 -5.05
N MET A 234 -9.29 2.82 -3.96
CA MET A 234 -10.21 2.81 -2.82
C MET A 234 -11.68 2.64 -3.25
N GLN A 235 -11.93 1.82 -4.28
CA GLN A 235 -13.28 1.68 -4.81
C GLN A 235 -14.17 0.95 -3.79
N PRO A 236 -15.36 1.49 -3.47
CA PRO A 236 -16.27 0.84 -2.54
C PRO A 236 -16.82 -0.46 -3.14
N ASP A 237 -16.95 -0.54 -4.46
CA ASP A 237 -17.41 -1.73 -5.17
C ASP A 237 -16.59 -1.96 -6.45
N PHE A 238 -16.39 -3.23 -6.80
CA PHE A 238 -15.66 -3.64 -8.00
C PHE A 238 -15.98 -5.08 -8.39
N PRO A 239 -15.78 -5.48 -9.67
CA PRO A 239 -16.06 -6.85 -10.12
C PRO A 239 -15.29 -7.90 -9.31
N GLY A 240 -16.00 -8.89 -8.76
CA GLY A 240 -15.39 -9.95 -7.94
C GLY A 240 -15.07 -9.55 -6.50
N LYS A 241 -15.68 -8.48 -5.97
CA LYS A 241 -15.58 -8.08 -4.57
C LYS A 241 -16.05 -9.20 -3.64
N ALA A 242 -15.27 -9.45 -2.58
CA ALA A 242 -15.70 -10.26 -1.46
C ALA A 242 -16.52 -9.41 -0.49
N HIS A 243 -17.76 -9.81 -0.24
CA HIS A 243 -18.57 -9.27 0.84
C HIS A 243 -18.05 -9.78 2.17
N ILE A 244 -18.09 -8.91 3.19
CA ILE A 244 -17.70 -9.24 4.55
C ILE A 244 -18.88 -8.99 5.50
N ALA A 245 -19.04 -9.87 6.50
CA ALA A 245 -20.07 -9.72 7.52
C ALA A 245 -19.87 -8.40 8.29
N LEU A 246 -20.89 -7.54 8.35
CA LEU A 246 -20.82 -6.24 9.03
C LEU A 246 -20.95 -6.36 10.56
N GLU A 247 -21.44 -7.50 11.03
CA GLU A 247 -21.71 -7.79 12.44
C GLU A 247 -21.55 -9.30 12.71
N ASP A 248 -21.51 -9.65 13.99
CA ASP A 248 -21.56 -11.04 14.43
C ASP A 248 -23.00 -11.56 14.24
N GLY A 249 -23.15 -12.77 13.74
CA GLY A 249 -24.47 -13.33 13.48
C GLY A 249 -24.45 -14.76 12.99
N GLU A 250 -25.62 -15.27 12.66
CA GLU A 250 -25.80 -16.57 12.04
C GLU A 250 -26.39 -16.38 10.64
N VAL A 251 -25.88 -17.15 9.67
CA VAL A 251 -26.37 -17.13 8.30
C VAL A 251 -27.77 -17.77 8.28
N LYS A 252 -28.82 -16.93 8.18
CA LYS A 252 -30.22 -17.34 8.18
C LYS A 252 -30.58 -18.12 6.92
N ASP A 253 -30.11 -17.65 5.77
CA ASP A 253 -30.36 -18.34 4.51
C ASP A 253 -29.30 -18.02 3.45
N VAL A 254 -29.17 -18.93 2.49
CA VAL A 254 -28.34 -18.77 1.29
C VAL A 254 -29.21 -19.13 0.08
N ILE A 255 -29.76 -18.10 -0.57
CA ILE A 255 -30.77 -18.27 -1.63
C ILE A 255 -30.10 -18.06 -2.98
N LYS A 256 -30.08 -19.09 -3.81
CA LYS A 256 -29.66 -18.97 -5.21
C LYS A 256 -30.84 -18.51 -6.06
N ARG A 257 -30.70 -17.36 -6.70
CA ARG A 257 -31.74 -16.76 -7.53
C ARG A 257 -31.74 -17.32 -8.97
N PRO A 258 -32.87 -17.24 -9.70
CA PRO A 258 -32.96 -17.73 -11.09
C PRO A 258 -31.97 -17.06 -12.06
N GLU A 259 -31.61 -15.80 -11.84
CA GLU A 259 -30.59 -15.07 -12.62
C GLU A 259 -29.15 -15.52 -12.33
N GLY A 260 -28.96 -16.45 -11.38
CA GLY A 260 -27.67 -17.03 -11.01
C GLY A 260 -26.95 -16.33 -9.86
N SER A 261 -27.46 -15.20 -9.38
CA SER A 261 -26.96 -14.53 -8.17
C SER A 261 -27.24 -15.37 -6.91
N THR A 262 -26.48 -15.17 -5.84
CA THR A 262 -26.71 -15.81 -4.54
C THR A 262 -26.84 -14.77 -3.45
N GLU A 263 -27.95 -14.81 -2.71
CA GLU A 263 -28.19 -13.93 -1.57
C GLU A 263 -27.81 -14.63 -0.27
N VAL A 264 -26.96 -13.99 0.52
CA VAL A 264 -26.60 -14.43 1.87
C VAL A 264 -27.32 -13.52 2.87
N HIS A 265 -28.15 -14.11 3.72
CA HIS A 265 -28.94 -13.39 4.72
C HIS A 265 -28.30 -13.57 6.10
N ILE A 266 -27.84 -12.49 6.72
CA ILE A 266 -27.28 -12.48 8.07
C ILE A 266 -28.02 -11.41 8.86
N ASN A 267 -28.72 -11.82 9.92
CA ASN A 267 -29.58 -10.94 10.71
C ASN A 267 -30.58 -10.15 9.81
N ASP A 268 -30.44 -8.83 9.72
CA ASP A 268 -31.29 -7.94 8.90
C ASP A 268 -30.56 -7.47 7.61
N HIS A 269 -29.34 -7.95 7.39
CA HIS A 269 -28.54 -7.62 6.21
C HIS A 269 -28.61 -8.70 5.13
N VAL A 270 -28.83 -8.26 3.89
CA VAL A 270 -28.81 -9.10 2.69
C VAL A 270 -27.60 -8.75 1.86
N TYR A 271 -26.77 -9.76 1.56
CA TYR A 271 -25.59 -9.63 0.71
C TYR A 271 -25.85 -10.34 -0.61
N VAL A 272 -25.81 -9.60 -1.72
CA VAL A 272 -26.04 -10.16 -3.06
C VAL A 272 -24.70 -10.46 -3.71
N VAL A 273 -24.41 -11.75 -3.90
CA VAL A 273 -23.21 -12.24 -4.57
C VAL A 273 -23.52 -12.48 -6.05
N PRO A 274 -22.81 -11.83 -6.99
CA PRO A 274 -23.00 -12.04 -8.42
C PRO A 274 -22.80 -13.49 -8.87
N ALA A 275 -23.43 -13.85 -9.99
CA ALA A 275 -23.32 -15.18 -10.57
C ALA A 275 -21.86 -15.55 -10.91
N GLY A 276 -21.50 -16.81 -10.67
CA GLY A 276 -20.15 -17.33 -10.97
C GLY A 276 -19.11 -17.12 -9.88
N ILE A 277 -19.46 -16.46 -8.77
CA ILE A 277 -18.58 -16.29 -7.61
C ILE A 277 -18.98 -17.30 -6.51
N PRO A 278 -18.06 -18.17 -6.06
CA PRO A 278 -18.35 -19.11 -4.99
C PRO A 278 -18.65 -18.42 -3.65
N VAL A 279 -19.73 -18.84 -3.00
CA VAL A 279 -20.07 -18.45 -1.62
C VAL A 279 -19.33 -19.36 -0.64
N LEU A 280 -18.69 -18.77 0.37
CA LEU A 280 -17.86 -19.46 1.35
C LEU A 280 -18.63 -19.91 2.60
N VAL A 281 -19.82 -19.35 2.81
CA VAL A 281 -20.65 -19.59 4.00
C VAL A 281 -21.85 -20.48 3.71
N LYS A 282 -22.32 -21.20 4.73
CA LYS A 282 -23.50 -22.07 4.66
C LYS A 282 -24.59 -21.59 5.61
N LYS A 283 -25.85 -21.94 5.31
CA LYS A 283 -26.98 -21.74 6.22
C LYS A 283 -26.70 -22.37 7.59
N GLY A 284 -26.99 -21.64 8.66
CA GLY A 284 -26.72 -22.03 10.04
C GLY A 284 -25.28 -21.81 10.50
N GLN A 285 -24.40 -21.29 9.65
CA GLN A 285 -23.02 -20.98 10.03
C GLN A 285 -22.99 -19.70 10.86
N LYS A 286 -22.34 -19.77 12.03
CA LYS A 286 -21.98 -18.57 12.80
C LYS A 286 -20.83 -17.84 12.12
N VAL A 287 -21.01 -16.55 11.90
CA VAL A 287 -20.02 -15.66 11.30
C VAL A 287 -19.70 -14.55 12.29
N THR A 288 -18.43 -14.16 12.33
CA THR A 288 -18.00 -12.99 13.09
C THR A 288 -17.84 -11.80 12.16
N LYS A 289 -17.92 -10.60 12.73
CA LYS A 289 -17.71 -9.33 12.05
C LYS A 289 -16.38 -9.35 11.28
N GLY A 290 -16.47 -9.14 9.97
CA GLY A 290 -15.35 -9.18 9.04
C GLY A 290 -15.06 -10.55 8.42
N THR A 291 -15.89 -11.57 8.65
CA THR A 291 -15.82 -12.86 7.95
C THR A 291 -16.15 -12.69 6.47
N MET A 292 -15.34 -13.25 5.57
CA MET A 292 -15.64 -13.24 4.13
C MET A 292 -16.79 -14.17 3.79
N LEU A 293 -17.75 -13.68 3.01
CA LEU A 293 -18.96 -14.41 2.65
C LEU A 293 -18.82 -15.13 1.30
N ASN A 294 -17.97 -14.63 0.41
CA ASN A 294 -17.70 -15.20 -0.91
C ASN A 294 -16.22 -15.07 -1.27
N GLU A 295 -15.78 -15.84 -2.27
CA GLU A 295 -14.45 -15.71 -2.83
C GLU A 295 -14.26 -14.35 -3.50
N GLY A 296 -13.06 -13.78 -3.36
CA GLY A 296 -12.71 -12.50 -3.93
C GLY A 296 -11.77 -11.69 -3.04
N MET A 297 -11.71 -10.40 -3.31
CA MET A 297 -10.96 -9.42 -2.51
C MET A 297 -11.95 -8.48 -1.82
N ALA A 298 -11.80 -8.25 -0.52
CA ALA A 298 -12.61 -7.27 0.20
C ALA A 298 -12.21 -5.84 -0.16
N SER A 299 -13.12 -4.87 -0.02
CA SER A 299 -12.77 -3.46 -0.18
C SER A 299 -11.99 -2.96 1.05
N PRO A 300 -10.88 -2.22 0.88
CA PRO A 300 -10.18 -1.58 2.00
C PRO A 300 -11.09 -0.68 2.85
N LEU A 301 -12.08 -0.05 2.23
CA LEU A 301 -13.05 0.82 2.92
C LEU A 301 -13.96 0.02 3.86
N ASP A 302 -14.38 -1.18 3.47
CA ASP A 302 -15.21 -2.03 4.33
C ASP A 302 -14.40 -2.52 5.53
N ILE A 303 -13.13 -2.88 5.32
CA ILE A 303 -12.23 -3.27 6.41
C ILE A 303 -11.99 -2.10 7.37
N TYR A 304 -11.81 -0.89 6.85
CA TYR A 304 -11.69 0.31 7.67
C TYR A 304 -12.92 0.54 8.55
N LYS A 305 -14.13 0.49 7.97
CA LYS A 305 -15.39 0.67 8.71
C LYS A 305 -15.56 -0.37 9.82
N ILE A 306 -15.05 -1.58 9.61
CA ILE A 306 -15.24 -2.71 10.53
C ILE A 306 -14.16 -2.80 11.62
N LYS A 307 -12.89 -2.74 11.22
CA LYS A 307 -11.71 -3.05 12.04
C LYS A 307 -10.84 -1.81 12.35
N GLY A 308 -11.12 -0.67 11.71
CA GLY A 308 -10.34 0.56 11.86
C GLY A 308 -9.13 0.65 10.93
N LEU A 309 -8.32 1.69 11.15
CA LEU A 309 -7.31 2.15 10.20
C LEU A 309 -6.09 1.23 10.05
N LEU A 310 -5.56 0.70 11.17
CA LEU A 310 -4.36 -0.15 11.12
C LEU A 310 -4.62 -1.48 10.40
N PRO A 311 -5.71 -2.22 10.69
CA PRO A 311 -6.04 -3.43 9.92
C PRO A 311 -6.30 -3.15 8.44
N ALA A 312 -6.94 -2.02 8.10
CA ALA A 312 -7.13 -1.62 6.69
C ALA A 312 -5.78 -1.37 5.99
N ARG A 313 -4.86 -0.67 6.66
CA ARG A 313 -3.48 -0.46 6.17
C ARG A 313 -2.73 -1.77 5.93
N GLN A 314 -2.79 -2.69 6.88
CA GLN A 314 -2.17 -4.01 6.75
C GLN A 314 -2.75 -4.78 5.57
N PHE A 315 -4.08 -4.80 5.44
CA PHE A 315 -4.76 -5.42 4.32
C PHE A 315 -4.30 -4.85 2.97
N ILE A 316 -4.25 -3.52 2.83
CA ILE A 316 -3.75 -2.87 1.61
C ILE A 316 -2.33 -3.33 1.32
N ALA A 317 -1.42 -3.29 2.30
CA ALA A 317 -0.03 -3.70 2.09
C ALA A 317 0.09 -5.19 1.70
N ASP A 318 -0.68 -6.07 2.34
CA ASP A 318 -0.69 -7.51 2.07
C ASP A 318 -1.24 -7.81 0.67
N GLU A 319 -2.33 -7.16 0.26
CA GLU A 319 -2.96 -7.36 -1.05
C GLU A 319 -2.12 -6.78 -2.20
N LEU A 320 -1.50 -5.62 -1.99
CA LEU A 320 -0.53 -5.07 -2.94
C LEU A 320 0.64 -6.05 -3.09
N ARG A 321 1.25 -6.48 -1.98
CA ARG A 321 2.38 -7.42 -2.01
C ARG A 321 2.01 -8.74 -2.68
N LYS A 322 0.87 -9.32 -2.31
CA LYS A 322 0.37 -10.58 -2.88
C LYS A 322 0.27 -10.50 -4.39
N THR A 323 -0.21 -9.37 -4.91
CA THR A 323 -0.30 -9.15 -6.36
C THR A 323 1.06 -9.22 -7.06
N TYR A 324 2.15 -8.76 -6.43
CA TYR A 324 3.49 -8.89 -7.00
C TYR A 324 4.05 -10.30 -6.84
N THR A 325 3.89 -10.92 -5.66
CA THR A 325 4.41 -12.25 -5.39
C THR A 325 3.71 -13.34 -6.20
N ASP A 326 2.39 -13.21 -6.43
CA ASP A 326 1.61 -14.12 -7.28
C ASP A 326 2.11 -14.10 -8.73
N ASN A 327 2.76 -13.01 -9.15
CA ASN A 327 3.39 -12.87 -10.46
C ASN A 327 4.91 -13.13 -10.44
N GLY A 328 5.41 -13.77 -9.37
CA GLY A 328 6.81 -14.16 -9.24
C GLY A 328 7.77 -13.03 -8.97
N ILE A 329 7.28 -11.84 -8.60
CA ILE A 329 8.10 -10.69 -8.27
C ILE A 329 8.21 -10.52 -6.76
N TYR A 330 9.44 -10.58 -6.29
CA TYR A 330 9.75 -10.34 -4.90
C TYR A 330 10.14 -8.88 -4.68
N VAL A 331 9.26 -8.14 -4.02
CA VAL A 331 9.53 -6.80 -3.47
C VAL A 331 9.37 -6.88 -1.96
N ARG A 332 10.29 -6.24 -1.23
CA ARG A 332 10.30 -6.23 0.24
C ARG A 332 9.02 -5.61 0.79
N ARG A 333 8.47 -6.19 1.88
CA ARG A 333 7.21 -5.74 2.49
C ARG A 333 7.19 -4.25 2.87
N ARG A 334 8.31 -3.69 3.36
CA ARG A 334 8.39 -2.27 3.78
C ARG A 334 7.99 -1.26 2.68
N VAL A 335 8.18 -1.64 1.41
CA VAL A 335 7.78 -0.82 0.26
C VAL A 335 6.27 -0.66 0.27
N PHE A 336 5.53 -1.77 0.34
CA PHE A 336 4.07 -1.79 0.39
C PHE A 336 3.52 -1.16 1.66
N ASP A 337 4.18 -1.37 2.81
CA ASP A 337 3.83 -0.69 4.06
C ASP A 337 3.93 0.84 3.90
N THR A 338 5.00 1.34 3.28
CA THR A 338 5.17 2.78 3.05
C THR A 338 4.08 3.34 2.12
N ILE A 339 3.77 2.64 1.03
CA ILE A 339 2.72 3.05 0.08
C ILE A 339 1.33 3.00 0.73
N ALA A 340 1.02 1.93 1.47
CA ALA A 340 -0.25 1.82 2.19
C ALA A 340 -0.40 2.90 3.27
N LYS A 341 0.68 3.24 3.99
CA LYS A 341 0.68 4.37 4.92
C LYS A 341 0.47 5.69 4.16
N ALA A 342 1.19 5.95 3.07
CA ALA A 342 1.06 7.17 2.28
C ALA A 342 -0.37 7.38 1.75
N LEU A 343 -1.00 6.30 1.29
CA LEU A 343 -2.38 6.32 0.78
C LEU A 343 -3.43 6.64 1.85
N THR A 344 -3.13 6.39 3.12
CA THR A 344 -4.13 6.42 4.21
C THR A 344 -3.76 7.34 5.37
N ASN A 345 -2.70 8.14 5.24
CA ASN A 345 -2.24 9.05 6.29
C ASN A 345 -2.72 10.48 6.11
N ARG A 346 -3.58 10.76 5.12
CA ARG A 346 -4.18 12.08 4.94
C ARG A 346 -5.45 12.19 5.77
N ALA A 347 -5.74 13.39 6.24
CA ALA A 347 -6.93 13.71 7.01
C ALA A 347 -7.37 15.16 6.73
N VAL A 348 -8.65 15.42 6.95
CA VAL A 348 -9.23 16.76 6.92
C VAL A 348 -9.51 17.20 8.36
N ILE A 349 -9.12 18.42 8.70
CA ILE A 349 -9.40 19.00 10.01
C ILE A 349 -10.89 19.32 10.13
N VAL A 350 -11.51 18.83 11.20
CA VAL A 350 -12.88 19.18 11.61
C VAL A 350 -12.84 20.31 12.65
N ASP A 351 -11.98 20.18 13.65
CA ASP A 351 -11.71 21.20 14.68
C ASP A 351 -10.18 21.28 14.88
N PRO A 352 -9.54 22.44 14.66
CA PRO A 352 -8.09 22.59 14.82
C PRO A 352 -7.62 22.53 16.29
N GLY A 353 -8.53 22.56 17.26
CA GLY A 353 -8.14 22.54 18.67
C GLY A 353 -7.33 23.79 19.04
N ASP A 354 -6.15 23.59 19.64
CA ASP A 354 -5.19 24.66 19.96
C ASP A 354 -4.08 24.81 18.90
N ALA A 355 -4.21 24.20 17.71
CA ALA A 355 -3.25 24.40 16.64
C ALA A 355 -3.45 25.79 16.00
N GLU A 356 -2.50 26.70 16.24
CA GLU A 356 -2.60 28.12 15.83
C GLU A 356 -2.57 28.32 14.30
N ASP A 357 -1.87 27.45 13.57
CA ASP A 357 -1.62 27.55 12.14
C ASP A 357 -2.54 26.67 11.28
N LYS A 358 -3.64 26.17 11.85
CA LYS A 358 -4.54 25.21 11.21
C LYS A 358 -6.00 25.68 11.26
N PHE A 359 -6.73 25.43 10.17
CA PHE A 359 -8.12 25.80 10.05
C PHE A 359 -9.02 24.59 9.74
N PRO A 360 -10.32 24.64 10.09
CA PRO A 360 -11.28 23.66 9.64
C PRO A 360 -11.27 23.53 8.11
N GLY A 361 -11.23 22.29 7.61
CA GLY A 361 -11.17 22.00 6.18
C GLY A 361 -9.75 21.99 5.59
N ASP A 362 -8.70 22.21 6.38
CA ASP A 362 -7.33 22.01 5.94
C ASP A 362 -6.96 20.52 5.88
N TYR A 363 -6.06 20.19 4.96
CA TYR A 363 -5.49 18.85 4.85
C TYR A 363 -4.24 18.72 5.70
N ILE A 364 -4.19 17.68 6.53
CA ILE A 364 -3.04 17.37 7.37
C ILE A 364 -2.71 15.88 7.33
N SER A 365 -1.54 15.53 7.85
CA SER A 365 -1.21 14.13 8.12
C SER A 365 -1.90 13.65 9.40
N ALA A 366 -2.56 12.49 9.36
CA ALA A 366 -3.13 11.84 10.55
C ALA A 366 -2.06 11.60 11.63
N SER A 367 -0.83 11.22 11.23
CA SER A 367 0.30 11.12 12.16
C SER A 367 0.66 12.45 12.83
N TYR A 368 0.53 13.58 12.13
CA TYR A 368 0.80 14.90 12.69
C TYR A 368 -0.24 15.22 13.78
N ALA A 369 -1.53 15.05 13.48
CA ALA A 369 -2.60 15.26 14.44
C ALA A 369 -2.46 14.35 15.67
N ASP A 370 -2.23 13.05 15.45
CA ASP A 370 -2.03 12.08 16.54
C ASP A 370 -0.87 12.46 17.45
N ARG A 371 0.23 12.98 16.89
CA ARG A 371 1.41 13.38 17.65
C ARG A 371 1.18 14.72 18.36
N PHE A 372 0.56 15.70 17.70
CA PHE A 372 0.18 16.97 18.33
C PHE A 372 -0.68 16.72 19.56
N ASN A 373 -1.72 15.90 19.43
CA ASN A 373 -2.66 15.57 20.50
C ASN A 373 -2.02 14.86 21.71
N LYS A 374 -0.86 14.20 21.51
CA LYS A 374 -0.11 13.49 22.55
C LYS A 374 1.05 14.31 23.12
N THR A 375 1.45 15.40 22.46
CA THR A 375 2.62 16.18 22.86
C THR A 375 2.20 17.22 23.91
N PRO A 376 2.71 17.14 25.15
CA PRO A 376 2.40 18.14 26.15
C PRO A 376 3.03 19.49 25.78
N ILE A 377 2.29 20.56 26.01
CA ILE A 377 2.73 21.94 25.86
C ILE A 377 2.94 22.57 27.23
N THR A 378 3.90 23.47 27.34
CA THR A 378 4.14 24.23 28.57
C THR A 378 3.58 25.63 28.39
N ILE A 379 2.54 25.95 29.16
CA ILE A 379 1.88 27.25 29.15
C ILE A 379 1.94 27.88 30.53
N ASP A 380 1.81 29.20 30.61
CA ASP A 380 1.72 29.86 31.90
C ASP A 380 0.41 29.50 32.59
N ALA A 381 0.43 29.36 33.92
CA ALA A 381 -0.73 28.95 34.71
C ALA A 381 -1.97 29.83 34.47
N LYS A 382 -1.76 31.08 34.04
CA LYS A 382 -2.81 32.06 33.72
C LYS A 382 -3.54 31.75 32.41
N ASP A 383 -2.86 31.08 31.46
CA ASP A 383 -3.39 30.75 30.14
C ASP A 383 -4.02 29.35 30.09
N VAL A 384 -4.00 28.61 31.22
CA VAL A 384 -4.62 27.29 31.32
C VAL A 384 -6.14 27.42 31.29
N LYS A 385 -6.72 27.08 30.14
CA LYS A 385 -8.16 26.94 29.92
C LYS A 385 -8.70 25.57 30.37
N PRO A 386 -10.01 25.44 30.69
CA PRO A 386 -10.61 24.18 31.19
C PRO A 386 -10.55 22.96 30.26
N HIS A 387 -10.33 23.17 28.96
CA HIS A 387 -10.20 22.08 27.99
C HIS A 387 -8.81 21.43 27.99
N HIS A 388 -7.81 22.08 28.59
CA HIS A 388 -6.50 21.49 28.76
C HIS A 388 -6.56 20.32 29.75
N ARG A 389 -5.78 19.29 29.46
CA ARG A 389 -5.74 18.06 30.27
C ARG A 389 -4.38 17.86 30.91
N ASP A 390 -4.36 17.18 32.03
CA ASP A 390 -3.13 16.76 32.69
C ASP A 390 -2.43 15.68 31.84
N PRO A 391 -1.13 15.83 31.50
CA PRO A 391 -0.39 14.83 30.72
C PRO A 391 -0.26 13.46 31.40
N ASN A 392 -0.27 13.41 32.74
CA ASN A 392 -0.07 12.18 33.50
C ASN A 392 -1.40 11.45 33.75
N THR A 393 -2.45 12.20 34.09
CA THR A 393 -3.76 11.62 34.47
C THR A 393 -4.80 11.68 33.35
N GLY A 394 -4.59 12.50 32.32
CA GLY A 394 -5.56 12.76 31.25
C GLY A 394 -6.82 13.49 31.71
N GLY A 395 -6.91 13.85 32.99
CA GLY A 395 -8.05 14.51 33.61
C GLY A 395 -8.09 16.01 33.34
N SER A 396 -9.25 16.63 33.59
CA SER A 396 -9.44 18.07 33.49
C SER A 396 -8.62 18.82 34.53
N ILE A 397 -7.90 19.85 34.11
CA ILE A 397 -7.18 20.74 35.03
C ILE A 397 -8.12 21.85 35.46
N HIS A 398 -8.30 22.04 36.76
CA HIS A 398 -9.03 23.19 37.30
C HIS A 398 -8.07 24.39 37.43
N PRO A 399 -8.27 25.48 36.68
CA PRO A 399 -7.34 26.62 36.66
C PRO A 399 -7.13 27.24 38.05
N SER A 400 -8.15 27.22 38.90
CA SER A 400 -8.13 27.79 40.27
C SER A 400 -7.17 27.11 41.24
N LYS A 401 -6.66 25.91 40.91
CA LYS A 401 -5.74 25.14 41.77
C LYS A 401 -4.27 25.31 41.37
N LEU A 402 -3.98 26.04 40.30
CA LEU A 402 -2.63 26.24 39.81
C LEU A 402 -1.99 27.45 40.51
N LYS A 403 -0.79 27.24 41.07
CA LYS A 403 0.05 28.33 41.60
C LYS A 403 0.72 29.05 40.42
N GLU A 404 1.09 30.32 40.61
CA GLU A 404 1.82 31.08 39.58
C GLU A 404 3.08 30.34 39.12
N GLY A 405 3.27 30.23 37.79
CA GLY A 405 4.36 29.48 37.18
C GLY A 405 3.97 28.87 35.84
N LYS A 406 4.88 28.09 35.26
CA LYS A 406 4.66 27.33 34.02
C LYS A 406 4.12 25.94 34.34
N VAL A 407 3.07 25.53 33.63
CA VAL A 407 2.38 24.26 33.81
C VAL A 407 2.40 23.50 32.49
N THR A 408 2.72 22.21 32.56
CA THR A 408 2.68 21.34 31.39
C THR A 408 1.30 20.71 31.27
N VAL A 409 0.65 20.91 30.13
CA VAL A 409 -0.70 20.45 29.85
C VAL A 409 -0.77 19.82 28.46
N LEU A 410 -1.77 18.98 28.21
CA LEU A 410 -2.11 18.55 26.86
C LEU A 410 -2.98 19.61 26.18
N PRO A 411 -2.69 19.96 24.92
CA PRO A 411 -3.50 20.90 24.15
C PRO A 411 -4.91 20.35 23.91
N LYS A 412 -5.85 21.25 23.60
CA LYS A 412 -7.12 20.86 22.98
C LYS A 412 -6.80 20.09 21.70
N PRO A 413 -7.28 18.84 21.56
CA PRO A 413 -6.88 17.98 20.46
C PRO A 413 -7.44 18.49 19.13
N ILE A 414 -6.66 18.31 18.06
CA ILE A 414 -7.13 18.38 16.69
C ILE A 414 -8.09 17.22 16.47
N VAL A 415 -9.33 17.54 16.10
CA VAL A 415 -10.33 16.56 15.65
C VAL A 415 -10.27 16.51 14.12
N TYR A 416 -10.07 15.32 13.57
CA TYR A 416 -9.89 15.13 12.14
C TYR A 416 -10.66 13.92 11.62
N GLU A 417 -10.99 13.94 10.33
CA GLU A 417 -11.56 12.82 9.61
C GLU A 417 -10.50 12.20 8.67
N PRO A 418 -10.17 10.90 8.79
CA PRO A 418 -9.25 10.23 7.88
C PRO A 418 -9.75 10.24 6.44
N LEU A 419 -8.88 10.64 5.51
CA LEU A 419 -9.17 10.70 4.09
C LEU A 419 -8.69 9.42 3.40
N LEU A 420 -9.60 8.45 3.26
CA LEU A 420 -9.37 7.21 2.50
C LEU A 420 -9.93 7.35 1.09
N LYS A 421 -9.19 8.05 0.23
CA LYS A 421 -9.57 8.27 -1.17
C LYS A 421 -8.61 7.59 -2.15
N SER A 422 -9.05 7.53 -3.40
CA SER A 422 -8.27 7.03 -4.54
C SER A 422 -6.92 7.73 -4.64
N LEU A 423 -5.92 6.98 -5.07
CA LEU A 423 -4.59 7.46 -5.49
C LEU A 423 -4.67 8.71 -6.38
N GLU A 424 -5.65 8.76 -7.29
CA GLU A 424 -5.85 9.89 -8.23
C GLU A 424 -6.27 11.20 -7.55
N THR A 425 -6.73 11.15 -6.31
CA THR A 425 -7.22 12.30 -5.54
C THR A 425 -6.37 12.60 -4.31
N THR A 426 -5.71 11.59 -3.74
CA THR A 426 -4.87 11.75 -2.55
C THR A 426 -3.68 12.70 -2.79
N GLY A 427 -3.18 12.78 -4.02
CA GLY A 427 -2.16 13.75 -4.42
C GLY A 427 -2.60 15.22 -4.31
N LEU A 428 -3.90 15.51 -4.34
CA LEU A 428 -4.47 16.85 -4.17
C LEU A 428 -4.59 17.26 -2.69
N ALA A 429 -4.61 16.27 -1.79
CA ALA A 429 -4.78 16.46 -0.34
C ALA A 429 -3.42 16.59 0.39
N LYS A 430 -2.40 17.14 -0.27
CA LYS A 430 -1.10 17.43 0.36
C LYS A 430 -1.21 18.65 1.26
N GLU A 431 -0.22 18.97 2.08
CA GLU A 431 -0.28 20.20 2.87
C GLU A 431 0.35 21.36 2.09
N ASP A 432 1.54 21.11 1.54
CA ASP A 432 2.29 22.05 0.69
C ASP A 432 1.64 22.26 -0.69
N TRP A 433 1.42 23.52 -1.08
CA TRP A 433 0.69 23.85 -2.30
C TRP A 433 1.52 23.70 -3.59
N LEU A 434 2.82 24.00 -3.59
CA LEU A 434 3.69 23.74 -4.75
C LEU A 434 3.72 22.25 -5.06
N ALA A 435 3.75 21.41 -4.02
CA ALA A 435 3.61 19.98 -4.17
C ALA A 435 2.25 19.55 -4.74
N ARG A 436 1.14 20.20 -4.39
CA ARG A 436 -0.18 19.94 -5.01
C ARG A 436 -0.19 20.32 -6.49
N MET A 437 0.42 21.46 -6.85
CA MET A 437 0.50 21.92 -8.23
C MET A 437 1.28 20.99 -9.15
N SER A 438 2.20 20.19 -8.61
CA SER A 438 2.89 19.17 -9.41
C SER A 438 1.98 18.06 -9.96
N PHE A 439 0.71 18.02 -9.53
CA PHE A 439 -0.24 16.96 -9.86
C PHE A 439 -1.36 17.42 -10.81
N ARG A 440 -2.56 16.82 -10.70
CA ARG A 440 -3.72 17.08 -11.57
C ARG A 440 -4.48 18.34 -11.12
N HIS A 441 -5.42 18.80 -11.95
CA HIS A 441 -6.34 19.90 -11.63
C HIS A 441 -5.65 21.21 -11.22
N LEU A 442 -4.62 21.60 -11.97
CA LEU A 442 -3.79 22.78 -11.66
C LEU A 442 -4.62 24.07 -11.52
N LYS A 443 -5.60 24.29 -12.41
CA LYS A 443 -6.45 25.49 -12.38
C LYS A 443 -7.23 25.60 -11.07
N ASP A 444 -7.90 24.52 -10.67
CA ASP A 444 -8.72 24.50 -9.45
C ASP A 444 -7.84 24.64 -8.20
N THR A 445 -6.70 23.95 -8.20
CA THR A 445 -5.69 24.03 -7.12
C THR A 445 -5.14 25.44 -6.97
N LEU A 446 -4.86 26.13 -8.07
CA LEU A 446 -4.37 27.51 -8.06
C LEU A 446 -5.43 28.48 -7.54
N GLN A 447 -6.68 28.35 -7.99
CA GLN A 447 -7.79 29.17 -7.53
C GLN A 447 -8.02 29.01 -6.03
N GLU A 448 -8.06 27.77 -5.54
CA GLU A 448 -8.22 27.49 -4.11
C GLU A 448 -7.03 28.01 -3.30
N GLY A 449 -5.80 27.83 -3.80
CA GLY A 449 -4.58 28.30 -3.14
C GLY A 449 -4.52 29.81 -2.97
N VAL A 450 -4.94 30.57 -3.98
CA VAL A 450 -5.02 32.04 -3.90
C VAL A 450 -6.08 32.47 -2.88
N VAL A 451 -7.26 31.83 -2.88
CA VAL A 451 -8.36 32.18 -1.95
C VAL A 451 -7.99 31.85 -0.50
N ARG A 452 -7.28 30.73 -0.28
CA ARG A 452 -6.89 30.28 1.06
C ARG A 452 -5.52 30.81 1.52
N TYR A 453 -4.84 31.61 0.71
CA TYR A 453 -3.48 32.12 1.00
C TYR A 453 -2.49 31.00 1.37
N TRP A 454 -2.47 29.91 0.60
CA TRP A 454 -1.55 28.81 0.88
C TRP A 454 -0.09 29.24 0.76
N VAL A 455 0.76 28.63 1.58
CA VAL A 455 2.20 28.92 1.63
C VAL A 455 2.95 27.61 1.51
N SER A 456 4.05 27.60 0.75
CA SER A 456 4.96 26.47 0.65
C SER A 456 6.14 26.68 1.57
N ASP A 457 6.48 25.67 2.35
CA ASP A 457 7.61 25.69 3.27
C ASP A 457 8.85 25.14 2.58
N LEU A 458 9.85 26.01 2.36
CA LEU A 458 11.11 25.62 1.73
C LEU A 458 12.05 24.90 2.69
N SER A 459 11.79 24.94 3.99
CA SER A 459 12.49 24.12 4.97
C SER A 459 11.84 22.74 5.15
N GLY A 460 10.66 22.55 4.54
CA GLY A 460 9.89 21.32 4.63
C GLY A 460 10.58 20.08 4.05
N HIS A 461 10.01 18.93 4.39
CA HIS A 461 10.50 17.62 3.96
C HIS A 461 10.12 17.27 2.51
N ASN A 462 9.23 18.03 1.90
CA ASN A 462 8.83 17.84 0.52
C ASN A 462 9.94 18.30 -0.43
N PRO A 463 10.44 17.46 -1.35
CA PRO A 463 11.46 17.90 -2.30
C PRO A 463 10.94 18.88 -3.35
N ILE A 464 9.63 18.91 -3.63
CA ILE A 464 9.09 19.64 -4.79
C ILE A 464 9.25 21.15 -4.68
N PRO A 465 8.93 21.83 -3.56
CA PRO A 465 9.14 23.28 -3.44
C PRO A 465 10.59 23.69 -3.70
N LYS A 466 11.54 22.96 -3.10
CA LYS A 466 12.98 23.19 -3.29
C LYS A 466 13.38 22.99 -4.75
N TYR A 467 12.96 21.87 -5.34
CA TYR A 467 13.25 21.54 -6.74
C TYR A 467 12.71 22.60 -7.71
N ALA A 468 11.45 23.02 -7.54
CA ALA A 468 10.78 23.97 -8.42
C ALA A 468 11.46 25.35 -8.44
N LEU A 469 12.08 25.74 -7.32
CA LEU A 469 12.75 27.03 -7.15
C LEU A 469 14.27 26.95 -7.30
N GLY A 470 14.81 25.78 -7.63
CA GLY A 470 16.26 25.58 -7.82
C GLY A 470 17.08 25.57 -6.54
N TYR A 471 16.46 25.33 -5.38
CA TYR A 471 17.18 25.14 -4.12
C TYR A 471 17.77 23.73 -3.99
N PRO A 472 18.90 23.56 -3.28
CA PRO A 472 19.44 22.24 -2.97
C PRO A 472 18.41 21.34 -2.28
N LEU A 473 18.33 20.08 -2.71
CA LEU A 473 17.43 19.07 -2.11
C LEU A 473 17.91 18.55 -0.76
N GLN A 474 19.19 18.75 -0.41
CA GLN A 474 19.70 18.39 0.90
C GLN A 474 19.19 19.41 1.93
N ASN A 475 18.76 18.94 3.10
CA ASN A 475 18.39 19.86 4.18
C ASN A 475 19.60 20.75 4.50
N PRO A 476 19.43 22.08 4.51
CA PRO A 476 20.48 23.01 4.91
C PRO A 476 20.64 22.90 6.42
N LYS A 477 21.25 21.83 6.89
CA LYS A 477 22.06 21.92 8.10
C LYS A 477 23.40 22.47 7.62
N GLU A 478 23.50 23.80 7.59
CA GLU A 478 24.74 24.62 7.70
C GLU A 478 24.92 25.81 6.73
N GLU A 479 24.03 26.10 5.78
CA GLU A 479 24.25 27.27 4.90
C GLU A 479 23.21 28.38 5.05
N ASN A 480 23.64 29.43 5.75
CA ASN A 480 23.20 30.83 5.71
C ASN A 480 21.77 31.19 6.18
N SER A 481 21.71 32.03 7.21
CA SER A 481 20.52 32.66 7.80
C SER A 481 19.77 33.66 6.90
N ASN A 482 20.01 33.64 5.57
CA ASN A 482 19.38 34.53 4.58
C ASN A 482 18.52 33.78 3.55
N VAL A 483 18.22 32.50 3.77
CA VAL A 483 17.36 31.72 2.86
C VAL A 483 15.90 32.08 3.12
N VAL A 484 15.18 32.43 2.04
CA VAL A 484 13.72 32.59 2.06
C VAL A 484 13.12 31.26 2.50
N ASN A 485 12.53 31.21 3.70
CA ASN A 485 12.03 29.97 4.28
C ASN A 485 10.64 29.57 3.77
N SER A 486 9.94 30.47 3.07
CA SER A 486 8.58 30.20 2.59
C SER A 486 8.23 31.01 1.34
N VAL A 487 7.36 30.46 0.50
CA VAL A 487 6.82 31.13 -0.69
C VAL A 487 5.30 31.15 -0.60
N LYS A 488 4.76 32.36 -0.65
CA LYS A 488 3.31 32.61 -0.66
C LYS A 488 2.74 32.46 -2.06
#